data_AF-A0A815Y3F1-F1
#
_entry.id   AF-A0A815Y3F1-F1
#
_cell.length_a   1.000
_cell.length_b   1.000
_cell.length_c   1.000
_cell.angle_alpha   90.00
_cell.angle_beta   90.00
_cell.angle_gamma   90.00
#
_symmetry.space_group_name_H-M   'P 1'
#
loop_
_entity.id
_entity.type
_entity.pdbx_description
1 polymer ?
#
loop_
_entity_poly.entity_id
_entity_poly.type
_entity_poly.pdbx_seq_one_letter_code
_entity_poly.pdbx_strand_id
1 'polypeptide(L)'
;MPSKGEKKTFSQWQQILKKRNSEYSNVIDRIDKANPPSDPQDHVHFKDGHTLQRDGTWKHGKGRPLTALEKEFCDLLDFKYQT
;
A
#
# COMPACT_ATOMS: atom_id res chain seq x y z
N MET A 1 -7.53 -20.08 11.56
CA MET A 1 -6.24 -19.38 11.39
C MET A 1 -6.05 -19.18 9.90
N PRO A 2 -5.85 -17.95 9.39
CA PRO A 2 -5.68 -17.78 7.95
C PRO A 2 -4.37 -18.45 7.51
N SER A 3 -4.51 -19.37 6.57
CA SER A 3 -3.51 -20.27 6.00
C SER A 3 -2.44 -19.50 5.22
N LYS A 4 -1.18 -19.95 5.32
CA LYS A 4 -0.05 -19.46 4.51
C LYS A 4 -0.38 -19.64 3.02
N GLY A 5 -0.74 -18.55 2.35
CA GLY A 5 -0.99 -18.54 0.89
C GLY A 5 -2.09 -17.60 0.42
N GLU A 6 -2.99 -17.14 1.30
CA GLU A 6 -4.03 -16.18 0.91
C GLU A 6 -3.48 -14.75 0.88
N LYS A 7 -3.40 -14.19 -0.33
CA LYS A 7 -3.16 -12.75 -0.51
C LYS A 7 -4.24 -11.98 0.23
N LYS A 8 -3.84 -11.00 1.03
CA LYS A 8 -4.80 -10.14 1.74
C LYS A 8 -5.72 -9.44 0.74
N THR A 9 -6.99 -9.36 1.12
CA THR A 9 -8.05 -8.64 0.41
C THR A 9 -8.00 -7.15 0.73
N PHE A 10 -8.59 -6.31 -0.12
CA PHE A 10 -8.71 -4.88 0.11
C PHE A 10 -9.39 -4.53 1.44
N SER A 11 -10.42 -5.27 1.84
CA SER A 11 -11.08 -5.09 3.14
C SER A 11 -10.12 -5.35 4.31
N GLN A 12 -9.29 -6.39 4.23
CA GLN A 12 -8.27 -6.67 5.25
C GLN A 12 -7.21 -5.56 5.31
N TRP A 13 -6.82 -4.99 4.16
CA TRP A 13 -5.91 -3.85 4.13
C TRP A 13 -6.48 -2.59 4.80
N GLN A 14 -7.75 -2.26 4.52
CA GLN A 14 -8.43 -1.15 5.19
C GLN A 14 -8.51 -1.37 6.71
N GLN A 15 -8.76 -2.61 7.14
CA GLN A 15 -8.73 -2.96 8.57
C GLN A 15 -7.33 -2.79 9.18
N ILE A 16 -6.27 -3.16 8.46
CA ILE A 16 -4.88 -2.96 8.91
C ILE A 16 -4.59 -1.47 9.06
N LEU A 17 -4.90 -0.65 8.04
CA LEU A 17 -4.71 0.79 8.09
C LEU A 17 -5.46 1.41 9.27
N LYS A 18 -6.72 1.03 9.49
CA LYS A 18 -7.53 1.50 10.62
C LYS A 18 -6.93 1.11 11.97
N LYS A 19 -6.47 -0.15 12.12
CA LYS A 19 -5.90 -0.66 13.37
C LYS A 19 -4.54 -0.04 13.69
N ARG A 20 -3.72 0.22 12.68
CA ARG A 20 -2.36 0.75 12.83
C ARG A 20 -2.26 2.23 12.46
N ASN A 21 -3.39 2.95 12.46
CA ASN A 21 -3.44 4.35 12.05
C ASN A 21 -2.50 5.24 12.90
N SER A 22 -2.38 5.00 14.20
CA SER A 22 -1.45 5.72 15.07
C SER A 22 0.02 5.53 14.68
N GLU A 23 0.36 4.41 14.04
CA GLU A 23 1.73 4.07 13.64
C GLU A 23 2.07 4.62 12.26
N TYR A 24 1.10 4.70 11.35
CA TYR A 24 1.34 5.00 9.93
C TYR A 24 0.68 6.29 9.41
N SER A 25 -0.14 6.97 10.22
CA SER A 25 -0.92 8.16 9.77
C SER A 25 -0.07 9.35 9.30
N ASN A 26 1.20 9.40 9.69
CA ASN A 26 2.15 10.42 9.25
C ASN A 26 2.76 10.15 7.87
N VAL A 27 2.72 8.90 7.38
CA VAL A 27 3.34 8.51 6.09
C VAL A 27 2.33 7.96 5.09
N ILE A 28 1.27 7.29 5.55
CA ILE A 28 0.21 6.74 4.71
C ILE A 28 -1.01 7.64 4.76
N ASP A 29 -1.55 7.99 3.59
CA ASP A 29 -2.80 8.72 3.47
C ASP A 29 -3.99 7.76 3.35
N ARG A 30 -3.96 6.89 2.34
CA ARG A 30 -5.03 5.91 2.08
C ARG A 30 -4.56 4.73 1.22
N ILE A 31 -5.43 3.74 1.11
CA ILE A 31 -5.29 2.61 0.18
C ILE A 31 -6.51 2.62 -0.72
N ASP A 32 -6.30 2.60 -2.03
CA ASP A 32 -7.36 2.60 -3.02
C ASP A 32 -7.41 1.26 -3.75
N LYS A 33 -8.63 0.81 -4.03
CA LYS A 33 -8.90 -0.43 -4.79
C LYS A 33 -8.83 -0.12 -6.28
N ALA A 34 -8.39 -1.09 -7.08
CA ALA A 34 -8.48 -1.03 -8.52
C ALA A 34 -9.90 -0.66 -9.00
N ASN A 35 -9.98 0.25 -9.98
CA ASN A 35 -11.19 0.63 -10.71
C ASN A 35 -10.92 0.61 -12.24
N PRO A 36 -10.92 -0.57 -12.87
CA PRO A 36 -10.65 -0.71 -14.31
C PRO A 36 -11.75 -0.06 -15.18
N PRO A 37 -11.41 0.43 -16.39
CA PRO A 37 -10.09 0.40 -17.01
C PRO A 37 -9.16 1.53 -16.57
N SER A 38 -9.70 2.59 -15.97
CA SER A 38 -8.96 3.80 -15.59
C SER A 38 -7.89 3.57 -14.52
N ASP A 39 -8.05 2.55 -13.70
CA ASP A 39 -7.20 2.28 -12.55
C ASP A 39 -7.04 0.76 -12.35
N PRO A 40 -6.14 0.10 -13.08
CA PRO A 40 -6.12 -1.36 -13.15
C PRO A 40 -5.60 -2.04 -11.89
N GLN A 41 -4.99 -1.30 -10.95
CA GLN A 41 -4.29 -1.88 -9.81
C GLN A 41 -4.69 -1.22 -8.50
N ASP A 42 -4.70 -2.04 -7.44
CA ASP A 42 -4.72 -1.53 -6.08
C ASP A 42 -3.43 -0.75 -5.81
N HIS A 43 -3.54 0.35 -5.07
CA HIS A 43 -2.40 1.23 -4.83
C HIS A 43 -2.48 1.93 -3.46
N VAL A 44 -1.33 2.26 -2.89
CA VAL A 44 -1.20 3.00 -1.64
C VAL A 44 -0.82 4.45 -1.93
N HIS A 45 -1.50 5.39 -1.28
CA HIS A 45 -1.19 6.82 -1.31
C HIS A 45 -0.39 7.19 -0.07
N PHE A 46 0.74 7.83 -0.29
CA PHE A 46 1.59 8.38 0.75
C PHE A 46 1.21 9.84 1.02
N LYS A 47 1.48 10.32 2.25
CA LYS A 47 1.17 11.70 2.67
C LYS A 47 1.92 12.77 1.87
N ASP A 48 3.01 12.39 1.21
CA ASP A 48 3.81 13.28 0.36
C ASP A 48 3.31 13.34 -1.09
N GLY A 49 2.13 12.76 -1.38
CA GLY A 49 1.51 12.77 -2.71
C GLY A 49 2.04 11.73 -3.68
N HIS A 50 2.96 10.85 -3.25
CA HIS A 50 3.38 9.71 -4.06
C HIS A 50 2.37 8.56 -3.95
N THR A 51 2.34 7.72 -4.98
CA THR A 51 1.41 6.59 -5.04
C THR A 51 2.11 5.36 -5.61
N LEU A 52 2.15 4.27 -4.85
CA LEU A 52 2.76 3.01 -5.25
C LEU A 52 1.69 1.97 -5.56
N GLN A 53 1.79 1.37 -6.75
CA GLN A 53 0.94 0.27 -7.17
C GLN A 53 1.40 -1.05 -6.54
N ARG A 54 0.48 -2.01 -6.46
CA ARG A 54 0.76 -3.33 -5.87
C ARG A 54 1.94 -4.08 -6.51
N ASP A 55 2.18 -3.87 -7.80
CA ASP A 55 3.30 -4.46 -8.54
C ASP A 55 4.66 -3.79 -8.27
N GLY A 56 4.67 -2.70 -7.50
CA GLY A 56 5.86 -1.93 -7.14
C GLY A 56 6.19 -0.80 -8.11
N THR A 57 5.33 -0.53 -9.09
CA THR A 57 5.46 0.63 -9.97
C THR A 57 4.82 1.88 -9.35
N TRP A 58 5.39 3.05 -9.62
CA TRP A 58 4.83 4.32 -9.16
C TRP A 58 3.73 4.80 -10.11
N LYS A 59 2.55 5.12 -9.57
CA LYS A 59 1.44 5.76 -10.29
C LYS A 59 1.54 7.29 -10.25
N HIS A 60 1.88 7.84 -9.08
CA HIS A 60 2.16 9.25 -8.88
C HIS A 60 3.49 9.40 -8.13
N GLY A 61 4.26 10.43 -8.50
CA GLY A 61 5.67 10.53 -8.11
C GLY A 61 6.56 9.56 -8.88
N LYS A 62 7.89 9.64 -8.70
CA LYS A 62 8.84 8.77 -9.41
C LYS A 62 9.98 8.30 -8.52
N GLY A 63 10.08 6.99 -8.33
CA GLY A 63 11.34 6.28 -8.07
C GLY A 63 12.06 6.66 -6.79
N ARG A 64 11.38 7.31 -5.84
CA ARG A 64 12.02 7.62 -4.55
C ARG A 64 12.18 6.35 -3.72
N PRO A 65 13.23 6.27 -2.90
CA PRO A 65 13.30 5.23 -1.90
C PRO A 65 12.12 5.36 -0.92
N LEU A 66 11.52 4.22 -0.57
CA LEU A 66 10.59 4.15 0.54
C LEU A 66 11.37 4.28 1.86
N THR A 67 10.78 4.99 2.82
CA THR A 67 11.27 5.02 4.21
C THR A 67 11.06 3.65 4.87
N ALA A 68 11.75 3.39 5.98
CA ALA A 68 11.59 2.13 6.71
C ALA A 68 10.13 1.85 7.09
N LEU A 69 9.42 2.88 7.56
CA LEU A 69 8.02 2.77 7.97
C LEU A 69 7.09 2.48 6.78
N GLU A 70 7.34 3.08 5.61
CA GLU A 70 6.58 2.80 4.39
C GLU A 70 6.84 1.39 3.86
N LYS A 71 8.10 0.91 3.94
CA LYS A 71 8.45 -0.48 3.57
C LYS A 71 7.72 -1.47 4.45
N GLU A 72 7.78 -1.29 5.78
CA GLU A 72 7.04 -2.13 6.73
C GLU A 72 5.54 -2.14 6.42
N PHE A 73 4.96 -0.99 6.10
CA PHE A 73 3.55 -0.93 5.73
C PHE A 73 3.25 -1.69 4.43
N CYS A 74 4.09 -1.52 3.39
CA CYS A 74 3.94 -2.25 2.14
C CYS A 74 4.06 -3.77 2.33
N ASP A 75 4.96 -4.22 3.20
CA ASP A 75 5.11 -5.64 3.55
C ASP A 75 3.84 -6.21 4.21
N LEU A 76 3.17 -5.45 5.09
CA LEU A 76 1.90 -5.88 5.69
C LEU A 76 0.81 -6.09 4.63
N LEU A 77 0.82 -5.29 3.57
CA LEU A 77 -0.18 -5.35 2.49
C LEU A 77 0.20 -6.32 1.38
N ASP A 78 1.39 -6.93 1.43
CA ASP A 78 1.96 -7.75 0.37
C ASP A 78 2.16 -6.95 -0.94
N PHE A 79 2.52 -5.67 -0.82
CA PHE A 79 2.89 -4.79 -1.93
C PHE A 79 4.35 -4.98 -2.30
N LYS A 80 4.66 -5.00 -3.59
CA LYS A 80 6.04 -5.01 -4.07
C LYS A 80 6.61 -3.59 -4.03
N TYR A 81 7.92 -3.50 -3.93
CA TYR A 81 8.68 -2.27 -4.12
C TYR A 81 10.10 -2.63 -4.52
N GLN A 82 10.80 -1.67 -5.13
CA GLN A 82 12.23 -1.82 -5.44
C GLN A 82 13.01 -1.65 -4.13
N THR A 83 13.85 -2.63 -3.81
CA THR A 83 14.68 -2.66 -2.59
C THR A 83 15.90 -1.79 -2.72
#